data_AF-A0A820S1C4-F1
#
_entry.id   AF-A0A820S1C4-F1
#
_cell.length_a   1.000
_cell.length_b   1.000
_cell.length_c   1.000
_cell.angle_alpha   90.00
_cell.angle_beta   90.00
_cell.angle_gamma   90.00
#
_symmetry.space_group_name_H-M   'P 1'
#
loop_
_entity.id
_entity.type
_entity.pdbx_description
1 polymer ?
#
loop_
_entity_poly.entity_id
_entity_poly.type
_entity_poly.pdbx_seq_one_letter_code
_entity_poly.pdbx_strand_id
1 'polypeptide(L)'
;TSLQTPWYVLAGNHDHLGNVSAQIEYGKTSKRWIFPDYFYTFSLWQSDKQKKLIDFIMIDTVMLCGGTNLSDWEHAPLEGPQKPHVAEIYWQWIEEPLQQST
;
A
#
# COMPACT_ATOMS: atom_id res chain seq x y z
N THR A 1 18.53 -17.30 -11.78
CA THR A 1 18.39 -15.95 -11.21
C THR A 1 16.94 -15.47 -11.06
N SER A 2 15.92 -16.23 -11.51
CA SER A 2 14.48 -15.87 -11.45
C SER A 2 13.89 -15.54 -10.06
N LEU A 3 14.63 -15.77 -8.96
CA LEU A 3 14.17 -15.54 -7.59
C LEU A 3 14.57 -14.14 -7.03
N GLN A 4 15.26 -13.30 -7.80
CA GLN A 4 15.75 -11.99 -7.36
C GLN A 4 14.92 -10.83 -7.93
N THR A 5 13.61 -11.02 -8.06
CA THR A 5 12.66 -10.00 -8.54
C THR A 5 12.17 -9.15 -7.35
N PRO A 6 12.11 -7.81 -7.47
CA PRO A 6 11.54 -6.94 -6.44
C PRO A 6 10.04 -7.19 -6.23
N TRP A 7 9.61 -7.16 -4.97
CA TRP A 7 8.24 -7.32 -4.51
C TRP A 7 7.81 -6.00 -3.87
N TYR A 8 6.86 -5.31 -4.51
CA TYR A 8 6.25 -4.09 -3.99
C TYR A 8 5.04 -4.50 -3.14
N VAL A 9 5.10 -4.24 -1.85
CA VAL A 9 4.15 -4.79 -0.86
C VAL A 9 3.27 -3.69 -0.26
N LEU A 10 2.05 -4.05 0.09
CA LEU A 10 1.13 -3.25 0.92
C LEU A 10 0.48 -4.18 1.95
N ALA A 11 -0.07 -3.62 3.03
CA ALA A 11 -0.69 -4.39 4.11
C ALA A 11 -2.19 -4.58 3.88
N GLY A 12 -2.69 -5.78 4.21
CA GLY A 12 -4.11 -6.09 4.30
C GLY A 12 -4.63 -6.08 5.74
N ASN A 13 -5.92 -6.35 5.90
CA ASN A 13 -6.59 -6.39 7.21
C ASN A 13 -5.89 -7.35 8.20
N HIS A 14 -5.47 -8.54 7.75
CA HIS A 14 -4.78 -9.50 8.61
C HIS A 14 -3.39 -9.03 9.05
N ASP A 15 -2.69 -8.25 8.24
CA ASP A 15 -1.38 -7.70 8.59
C ASP A 15 -1.50 -6.69 9.73
N HIS A 16 -2.60 -5.92 9.74
CA HIS A 16 -2.96 -4.98 10.81
C HIS A 16 -3.43 -5.64 12.12
N LEU A 17 -3.79 -6.92 12.09
CA LEU A 17 -3.98 -7.71 13.32
C LEU A 17 -2.63 -8.07 13.97
N GLY A 18 -1.53 -7.94 13.23
CA GLY A 18 -0.16 -8.14 13.69
C GLY A 18 0.60 -6.82 13.83
N ASN A 19 1.83 -6.79 13.28
CA ASN A 19 2.70 -5.62 13.32
C ASN A 19 3.18 -5.26 11.90
N VAL A 20 2.42 -4.38 11.23
CA VAL A 20 2.78 -3.89 9.89
C VAL A 20 4.11 -3.13 9.88
N SER A 21 4.44 -2.40 10.96
CA SER A 21 5.73 -1.70 11.05
C SER A 21 6.91 -2.68 11.01
N ALA A 22 6.75 -3.90 11.54
CA ALA A 22 7.77 -4.95 11.41
C ALA A 22 7.90 -5.46 9.97
N GLN A 23 6.80 -5.49 9.20
CA GLN A 23 6.83 -5.83 7.78
C GLN A 23 7.52 -4.75 6.94
N ILE A 24 7.29 -3.47 7.25
CA ILE A 24 8.01 -2.35 6.66
C ILE A 24 9.51 -2.47 6.98
N GLU A 25 9.85 -2.68 8.25
CA GLU A 25 11.24 -2.81 8.72
C GLU A 25 11.97 -4.00 8.08
N TYR A 26 11.25 -5.07 7.73
CA TYR A 26 11.81 -6.22 7.04
C TYR A 26 12.43 -5.86 5.67
N GLY A 27 12.02 -4.75 5.05
CA GLY A 27 12.66 -4.21 3.85
C GLY A 27 14.16 -3.91 4.02
N LYS A 28 14.61 -3.64 5.26
CA LYS A 28 16.05 -3.47 5.56
C LYS A 28 16.83 -4.78 5.54
N THR A 29 16.14 -5.91 5.72
CA THR A 29 16.73 -7.26 5.68
C THR A 29 16.78 -7.81 4.26
N SER A 30 15.72 -7.58 3.48
CA SER A 30 15.53 -8.21 2.17
C SER A 30 15.42 -7.17 1.06
N LYS A 31 16.44 -7.08 0.19
CA LYS A 31 16.45 -6.15 -0.96
C LYS A 31 15.31 -6.35 -1.95
N ARG A 32 14.71 -7.54 -1.97
CA ARG A 32 13.54 -7.85 -2.81
C ARG A 32 12.23 -7.42 -2.16
N TRP A 33 12.22 -7.01 -0.90
CA TRP A 33 11.03 -6.57 -0.19
C TRP A 33 10.99 -5.04 -0.18
N ILE A 34 10.14 -4.47 -1.02
CA ILE A 34 9.95 -3.02 -1.15
C ILE A 34 8.63 -2.68 -0.46
N PHE A 35 8.74 -2.26 0.80
CA PHE A 35 7.62 -1.78 1.60
C PHE A 35 8.10 -0.59 2.45
N PRO A 36 8.30 0.60 1.85
CA PRO A 36 8.95 1.73 2.51
C PRO A 36 8.06 2.41 3.56
N ASP A 37 6.75 2.39 3.36
CA ASP A 37 5.75 2.99 4.26
C ASP A 37 4.36 2.38 3.95
N TYR A 38 3.36 2.66 4.79
CA TYR A 38 1.96 2.27 4.61
C TYR A 38 1.37 2.81 3.30
N PHE A 39 1.82 4.00 2.87
CA PHE A 39 1.42 4.67 1.64
C PHE A 39 2.67 5.09 0.89
N TYR A 40 2.79 4.71 -0.38
CA TYR A 40 3.94 5.11 -1.19
C TYR A 40 3.64 5.04 -2.69
N THR A 41 4.45 5.73 -3.48
CA THR A 41 4.39 5.70 -4.93
C THR A 41 5.71 5.22 -5.51
N PHE A 42 5.66 4.67 -6.71
CA PHE A 42 6.84 4.41 -7.53
C PHE A 42 6.45 4.35 -9.01
N SER A 43 7.42 4.58 -9.89
CA SER A 43 7.19 4.57 -11.33
C SER A 43 8.07 3.52 -12.01
N LEU A 44 7.49 2.75 -12.94
CA LEU A 44 8.23 1.78 -13.75
C LEU A 44 8.09 2.10 -15.23
N TRP A 45 9.18 1.98 -15.97
CA TRP A 45 9.14 2.05 -17.42
C TRP A 45 8.56 0.75 -18.00
N GLN A 46 7.58 0.87 -18.88
CA GLN A 46 7.20 -0.21 -19.78
C GLN A 46 8.43 -0.59 -20.63
N SER A 47 8.65 -1.89 -20.85
CA SER A 47 9.92 -2.42 -21.40
C SER A 47 10.38 -1.77 -22.71
N ASP A 48 11.68 -1.92 -22.99
CA ASP A 48 12.61 -1.33 -23.97
C ASP A 48 12.11 -0.82 -25.35
N LYS A 49 10.86 -1.05 -25.73
CA LYS A 49 10.30 -0.64 -27.03
C LYS A 49 9.16 0.37 -26.95
N GLN A 50 8.58 0.61 -25.76
CA GLN A 50 7.51 1.59 -25.56
C GLN A 50 7.81 2.39 -24.29
N LYS A 51 8.27 3.64 -24.43
CA LYS A 51 8.69 4.53 -23.33
C LYS A 51 7.49 5.14 -22.59
N LYS A 52 6.60 4.30 -22.07
CA LYS A 52 5.55 4.77 -21.16
C LYS A 52 6.03 4.57 -19.73
N LEU A 53 5.99 5.66 -18.97
CA LEU A 53 6.14 5.59 -17.53
C LEU A 53 4.79 5.17 -16.94
N ILE A 54 4.80 4.20 -16.04
CA ILE A 54 3.61 3.73 -15.34
C ILE A 54 3.81 4.08 -13.87
N ASP A 55 2.90 4.89 -13.33
CA ASP A 55 2.87 5.24 -11.92
C ASP A 55 2.02 4.25 -11.13
N PHE A 56 2.58 3.78 -10.01
CA PHE A 56 1.92 2.93 -9.05
C PHE A 56 1.69 3.71 -7.77
N ILE A 57 0.44 3.72 -7.29
CA ILE A 57 0.04 4.32 -6.02
C ILE A 57 -0.39 3.18 -5.10
N MET A 58 0.40 2.96 -4.05
CA MET A 58 0.20 1.90 -3.08
C MET A 58 -0.48 2.50 -1.85
N ILE A 59 -1.67 2.02 -1.51
CA ILE A 59 -2.52 2.57 -0.45
C ILE A 59 -2.85 1.50 0.60
N ASP A 60 -2.94 1.94 1.85
CA ASP A 60 -3.40 1.10 2.96
C ASP A 60 -4.90 1.34 3.22
N THR A 61 -5.73 0.44 2.73
CA THR A 61 -7.19 0.57 2.84
C THR A 61 -7.69 0.38 4.27
N VAL A 62 -6.94 -0.30 5.12
CA VAL A 62 -7.31 -0.49 6.54
C VAL A 62 -7.15 0.83 7.29
N MET A 63 -6.09 1.59 7.01
CA MET A 63 -5.89 2.93 7.58
C MET A 63 -6.90 3.95 7.03
N LEU A 64 -7.38 3.80 5.80
CA LEU A 64 -8.36 4.71 5.19
C LEU A 64 -9.81 4.40 5.61
N CYS A 65 -10.16 3.13 5.67
CA CYS A 65 -11.56 2.68 5.74
C CYS A 65 -11.88 1.85 6.97
N GLY A 66 -10.87 1.38 7.72
CA GLY A 66 -11.05 0.36 8.76
C GLY A 66 -10.83 -1.06 8.22
N GLY A 67 -10.54 -1.99 9.13
CA GLY A 67 -10.32 -3.41 8.80
C GLY A 67 -11.58 -4.25 9.03
N THR A 68 -11.72 -5.33 8.27
CA THR A 68 -12.69 -6.39 8.59
C THR A 68 -12.10 -7.33 9.65
N ASN A 69 -12.90 -7.75 10.62
CA ASN A 69 -12.47 -8.75 11.61
C ASN A 69 -12.48 -10.16 11.02
N LEU A 70 -11.72 -11.07 11.66
CA LEU A 70 -11.62 -12.49 11.27
C LEU A 70 -12.97 -13.23 11.31
N SER A 71 -13.91 -12.73 12.11
CA SER A 71 -15.27 -13.25 12.26
C SER A 71 -16.26 -12.67 11.25
N ASP A 72 -15.84 -11.73 10.40
CA ASP A 72 -16.73 -11.00 9.50
C ASP A 72 -16.75 -11.70 8.13
N TRP A 73 -17.16 -12.96 8.13
CA TRP A 73 -17.41 -13.74 6.91
C TRP A 73 -18.65 -13.26 6.14
N GLU A 74 -19.42 -12.33 6.72
CA GLU A 74 -20.56 -11.67 6.11
C GLU A 74 -20.31 -10.16 6.12
N HIS A 75 -20.08 -9.57 4.94
CA HIS A 75 -20.28 -8.16 4.52
C HIS A 75 -20.52 -7.08 5.60
N ALA A 76 -19.82 -7.11 6.73
CA ALA A 76 -20.02 -6.17 7.80
C ALA A 76 -19.55 -4.80 7.29
N PRO A 77 -20.36 -3.75 7.47
CA PRO A 77 -19.94 -2.42 7.08
C PRO A 77 -18.66 -2.09 7.84
N LEU A 78 -17.67 -1.52 7.13
CA LEU A 78 -16.48 -1.02 7.78
C LEU A 78 -16.88 0.10 8.74
N GLU A 79 -16.44 0.02 9.99
CA GLU A 79 -16.74 1.03 11.03
C GLU A 79 -16.04 2.37 10.77
N GLY A 80 -15.17 2.42 9.76
CA GLY A 80 -14.34 3.56 9.44
C GLY A 80 -12.91 3.42 9.96
N PRO A 81 -12.03 4.36 9.60
CA PRO A 81 -10.64 4.34 10.03
C PRO A 81 -10.51 4.54 11.55
N GLN A 82 -9.62 3.77 12.19
CA GLN A 82 -9.31 3.95 13.62
C GLN A 82 -8.82 5.37 13.96
N LYS A 83 -8.19 6.05 12.98
CA LYS A 83 -7.69 7.42 13.10
C LYS A 83 -8.22 8.28 11.94
N PRO A 84 -9.45 8.83 12.04
CA PRO A 84 -10.06 9.56 10.93
C PRO A 84 -9.25 10.76 10.42
N HIS A 85 -8.60 11.51 11.32
CA HIS A 85 -7.73 12.62 10.93
C HIS A 85 -6.51 12.18 10.10
N VAL A 86 -5.96 11.01 10.40
CA VAL A 86 -4.85 10.42 9.62
C VAL A 86 -5.37 9.95 8.26
N ALA A 87 -6.54 9.30 8.23
CA ALA A 87 -7.16 8.87 6.99
C ALA A 87 -7.43 10.05 6.04
N GLU A 88 -7.91 11.17 6.56
CA GLU A 88 -8.15 12.39 5.77
C GLU A 88 -6.85 12.95 5.15
N ILE A 89 -5.74 12.96 5.90
CA ILE A 89 -4.43 13.35 5.38
C ILE A 89 -4.03 12.45 4.20
N TYR A 90 -4.26 11.14 4.32
CA TYR A 90 -3.93 10.21 3.24
C TYR A 90 -4.88 10.29 2.05
N TRP A 91 -6.17 10.61 2.25
CA TRP A 91 -7.07 10.91 1.14
C TRP A 91 -6.58 12.09 0.32
N GLN A 92 -6.19 13.19 0.98
CA GLN A 92 -5.60 14.36 0.32
C GLN A 92 -4.26 14.02 -0.36
N TRP A 93 -3.44 13.19 0.27
CA TRP A 93 -2.20 12.71 -0.33
C TRP A 93 -2.43 11.89 -1.61
N ILE A 94 -3.50 11.09 -1.70
CA ILE A 94 -3.84 10.32 -2.91
C ILE A 94 -4.25 11.24 -4.06
N GLU A 95 -4.89 12.38 -3.78
CA GLU A 95 -5.32 13.32 -4.81
C GLU A 95 -4.14 13.93 -5.58
N GLU A 96 -3.03 14.21 -4.90
CA GLU A 96 -1.84 14.81 -5.52
C GLU A 96 -1.27 14.00 -6.71
N PRO A 97 -0.88 12.71 -6.56
CA PRO A 97 -0.36 11.92 -7.66
C PRO A 97 -1.44 11.65 -8.73
N LEU A 98 -2.72 11.53 -8.36
CA LEU A 98 -3.81 11.34 -9.32
C LEU A 98 -4.02 12.57 -10.21
N GLN A 99 -3.90 13.79 -9.66
CA GLN A 99 -4.02 15.03 -10.43
C GLN A 99 -2.81 15.26 -11.35
N GLN A 100 -1.64 14.74 -10.96
CA GLN A 100 -0.39 14.87 -11.74
C GLN A 100 -0.23 13.78 -12.82
N SER A 101 -0.98 12.68 -12.72
CA SER A 101 -0.95 11.58 -13.69
C SER A 101 -1.68 11.95 -14.99
N THR A 102 -0.93 12.05 -16.09
CA THR A 102 -1.42 12.39 -17.45
C THR A 102 -1.45 11.21 -18.41
#